data_AF-A0A924UAM0-F1
#
_entry.id   AF-A0A924UAM0-F1
#
_cell.length_a   1.000
_cell.length_b   1.000
_cell.length_c   1.000
_cell.angle_alpha   90.00
_cell.angle_beta   90.00
_cell.angle_gamma   90.00
#
_symmetry.space_group_name_H-M   'P 1'
#
loop_
_entity.id
_entity.type
_entity.pdbx_description
1 polymer ?
#
loop_
_entity_poly.entity_id
_entity_poly.type
_entity_poly.pdbx_seq_one_letter_code
_entity_poly.pdbx_strand_id
1 'polypeptide(L)' 'NLGAALALHFTNNVSAILLVGVAGNLGGLTLYQVTVDPDQTVTMVLYLSVDGVALLVGWLTARVVLRR' A
#
# COMPACT_ATOMS: atom_id res chain seq x y z
N ASN A 1 -0.81 -19.90 5.61
CA ASN A 1 -0.50 -18.60 6.28
C ASN A 1 -1.59 -17.57 5.98
N LEU A 2 -2.85 -17.86 6.31
CA LEU A 2 -3.95 -16.93 6.06
C LEU A 2 -3.88 -15.71 6.99
N GLY A 3 -3.61 -15.93 8.28
CA GLY A 3 -3.44 -14.85 9.26
C GLY A 3 -2.32 -13.87 8.91
N ALA A 4 -1.18 -14.35 8.39
CA ALA A 4 -0.09 -13.49 7.95
C ALA A 4 -0.48 -12.59 6.77
N ALA A 5 -1.23 -13.12 5.80
CA ALA A 5 -1.72 -12.34 4.68
C ALA A 5 -2.74 -11.28 5.12
N LEU A 6 -3.64 -11.64 6.03
CA LEU A 6 -4.61 -10.70 6.61
C LEU A 6 -3.93 -9.58 7.39
N ALA A 7 -2.97 -9.92 8.26
CA ALA A 7 -2.22 -8.95 9.05
C ALA A 7 -1.43 -7.99 8.15
N LEU A 8 -0.69 -8.50 7.17
CA LEU A 8 0.05 -7.68 6.20
C LEU A 8 -0.88 -6.73 5.44
N HIS A 9 -1.99 -7.25 4.91
CA HIS A 9 -2.95 -6.44 4.17
C HIS A 9 -3.57 -5.35 5.06
N PHE A 10 -3.94 -5.70 6.29
CA PHE A 10 -4.48 -4.75 7.26
C PHE A 10 -3.47 -3.65 7.57
N THR A 11 -2.22 -4.00 7.88
CA THR A 11 -1.14 -3.04 8.12
C THR A 11 -0.94 -2.13 6.90
N ASN A 12 -0.93 -2.68 5.69
CA ASN A 12 -0.78 -1.90 4.45
C ASN A 12 -1.90 -0.86 4.27
N ASN A 13 -3.15 -1.26 4.54
CA ASN A 13 -4.29 -0.35 4.41
C ASN A 13 -4.29 0.73 5.49
N VAL A 14 -3.96 0.37 6.74
CA VAL A 14 -3.82 1.35 7.83
C VAL A 14 -2.71 2.35 7.51
N SER A 15 -1.57 1.90 6.99
CA SER A 15 -0.50 2.81 6.57
C SER A 15 -0.91 3.71 5.40
N ALA A 16 -1.70 3.22 4.44
CA ALA A 16 -2.19 4.04 3.33
C ALA A 16 -3.16 5.15 3.78
N ILE A 17 -3.91 4.91 4.85
CA ILE A 17 -4.84 5.93 5.41
C ILE A 17 -4.08 6.95 6.26
N LEU A 18 -3.11 6.51 7.06
CA LEU A 18 -2.46 7.35 8.08
C LEU A 18 -1.16 8.00 7.62
N LEU A 19 -0.40 7.35 6.74
CA LEU A 19 0.97 7.76 6.42
C LEU A 19 1.05 8.44 5.04
N VAL A 20 0.61 7.76 3.99
CA VAL A 20 0.78 8.25 2.61
C VAL A 20 -0.49 8.03 1.81
N GLY A 21 -1.04 9.10 1.23
CA GLY A 21 -2.17 9.00 0.31
C GLY A 21 -2.19 10.10 -0.75
N VAL A 22 -3.15 10.00 -1.67
CA VAL A 22 -3.32 10.97 -2.76
C VAL A 22 -4.07 12.20 -2.25
N ALA A 23 -3.57 13.39 -2.60
CA ALA A 23 -4.22 14.64 -2.25
C ALA A 23 -5.66 14.72 -2.81
N GLY A 24 -6.59 15.24 -2.02
CA GLY A 24 -8.01 15.31 -2.40
C GLY A 24 -8.91 14.67 -1.34
N ASN A 25 -10.03 14.07 -1.77
CA ASN A 25 -11.08 13.60 -0.86
C ASN A 25 -10.64 12.44 0.06
N LEU A 26 -9.56 11.74 -0.28
CA LEU A 26 -9.05 10.57 0.45
C LEU A 26 -7.90 10.91 1.42
N GLY A 27 -7.38 12.14 1.39
CA GLY A 27 -6.18 12.53 2.13
C GLY A 27 -6.41 13.08 3.55
N GLY A 28 -7.64 13.06 4.08
CA GLY A 28 -7.99 13.77 5.33
C GLY A 28 -7.24 13.30 6.58
N LEU A 29 -6.70 12.08 6.57
CA LEU A 29 -5.97 11.47 7.71
C LEU A 29 -4.50 11.17 7.40
N THR A 30 -4.03 11.48 6.19
CA THR A 30 -2.69 11.08 5.73
C THR A 30 -1.63 12.08 6.18
N LEU A 31 -0.53 11.59 6.75
CA LEU A 31 0.61 12.42 7.15
C LEU A 31 1.32 13.08 5.96
N TYR A 32 1.45 12.37 4.85
CA TYR A 32 2.06 12.84 3.61
C TYR A 32 1.11 12.65 2.44
N GLN A 33 0.96 13.71 1.64
CA GLN A 33 0.08 13.71 0.48
C GLN A 33 0.87 13.79 -0.82
N VAL A 34 0.64 12.83 -1.69
CA VAL A 34 1.15 12.86 -3.06
C VAL A 34 0.19 13.69 -3.91
N THR A 35 0.68 14.79 -4.46
CA THR A 35 -0.06 15.63 -5.41
C THR A 35 0.08 15.08 -6.81
N VAL A 36 -0.73 14.08 -7.12
CA VAL A 36 -0.79 13.45 -8.43
C VAL A 36 -2.21 13.54 -8.96
N ASP A 37 -2.34 13.84 -10.25
CA ASP A 37 -3.63 13.86 -10.93
C ASP A 37 -4.16 12.41 -11.02
N PRO A 38 -5.27 12.08 -10.33
CA PRO A 38 -5.84 10.72 -10.33
C PRO A 38 -6.32 10.28 -11.71
N ASP A 39 -6.64 11.23 -12.60
CA ASP A 39 -7.15 10.94 -13.93
C ASP A 39 -6.01 10.60 -14.92
N GLN A 40 -4.74 10.85 -14.54
CA GLN A 40 -3.57 10.45 -15.31
C GLN A 40 -3.29 8.96 -15.14
N THR A 41 -3.94 8.16 -16.00
CA THR A 41 -3.89 6.69 -15.97
C THR A 41 -2.47 6.14 -15.94
N VAL A 42 -1.56 6.67 -16.78
CA VAL A 42 -0.17 6.16 -16.86
C VAL A 42 0.55 6.33 -15.52
N THR A 43 0.40 7.49 -14.89
CA THR A 43 1.00 7.79 -13.60
C THR A 43 0.40 6.90 -12.50
N MET A 44 -0.93 6.75 -12.47
CA MET A 44 -1.59 5.89 -11.48
C MET A 44 -1.20 4.42 -11.61
N VAL A 45 -1.10 3.90 -12.83
CA VAL A 45 -0.65 2.52 -13.07
C VAL A 45 0.76 2.30 -12.50
N LEU A 46 1.66 3.27 -12.65
CA LEU A 46 3.02 3.17 -12.09
C LEU A 46 3.00 3.14 -10.56
N TYR A 47 2.27 4.06 -9.90
CA TYR A 47 2.15 4.07 -8.43
C TYR A 47 1.54 2.77 -7.89
N LEU A 48 0.41 2.33 -8.45
CA LEU A 48 -0.26 1.09 -8.05
C LEU A 48 0.60 -0.14 -8.29
N SER A 49 1.40 -0.15 -9.37
CA SER A 49 2.32 -1.25 -9.65
C SER A 49 3.42 -1.34 -8.60
N VAL A 50 3.99 -0.19 -8.18
CA VAL A 50 5.00 -0.14 -7.12
C VAL A 50 4.40 -0.64 -5.79
N ASP A 51 3.22 -0.17 -5.41
CA ASP A 51 2.54 -0.62 -4.19
C ASP A 51 2.21 -2.12 -4.23
N GLY A 52 1.73 -2.61 -5.37
CA GLY A 52 1.44 -4.04 -5.57
C GLY A 52 2.68 -4.92 -5.46
N VAL A 53 3.81 -4.48 -6.02
CA VAL A 53 5.10 -5.19 -5.90
C VAL A 53 5.60 -5.14 -4.45
N ALA A 54 5.52 -3.99 -3.77
CA ALA A 54 5.91 -3.87 -2.36
C ALA A 54 5.09 -4.80 -1.46
N LEU A 55 3.76 -4.88 -1.67
CA LEU A 55 2.87 -5.78 -0.94
C LEU A 55 3.22 -7.25 -1.20
N LEU A 56 3.51 -7.62 -2.46
CA LEU A 56 3.92 -8.97 -2.82
C LEU A 56 5.24 -9.37 -2.15
N VAL A 57 6.24 -8.48 -2.16
CA VAL A 57 7.53 -8.69 -1.50
C VAL A 57 7.36 -8.80 0.02
N GLY A 58 6.54 -7.95 0.63
CA GLY A 58 6.21 -8.02 2.06
C GLY A 58 5.55 -9.36 2.42
N TRP A 59 4.63 -9.84 1.58
CA TRP A 59 4.01 -11.15 1.75
C TRP A 59 5.01 -12.30 1.61
N LEU A 60 5.88 -12.26 0.61
CA LEU A 60 6.93 -13.28 0.42
C LEU A 60 7.85 -13.31 1.64
N THR A 61 8.25 -12.14 2.13
CA THR A 61 9.10 -11.98 3.32
C THR A 61 8.43 -12.59 4.55
N ALA A 62 7.18 -12.20 4.84
CA ALA A 62 6.41 -12.76 5.94
C ALA A 62 6.24 -14.28 5.80
N ARG A 63 6.01 -14.78 4.58
CA ARG A 63 5.90 -16.21 4.30
C ARG A 63 7.21 -16.94 4.55
N VAL A 64 8.37 -16.40 4.18
CA VAL A 64 9.69 -17.02 4.42
C VAL A 64 10.03 -17.03 5.91
N VAL A 65 9.76 -15.94 6.63
CA VAL A 65 10.06 -15.83 8.07
C VAL A 65 9.18 -16.76 8.90
N LEU A 66 7.87 -16.80 8.62
CA LEU A 66 6.89 -17.63 9.35
C LEU A 66 6.88 -19.11 8.94
N ARG A 67 7.76 -19.52 8.02
CA ARG A 67 7.97 -20.92 7.64
C ARG A 67 9.12 -21.57 8.42
N ARG A 68 9.76 -20.83 9.30
CA ARG A 68 10.62 -21.34 10.37
C ARG A 68 9.78 -21.61 11.60
#